data_AF-A0A3A0FP12-F1
#
_entry.id   AF-A0A3A0FP12-F1
#
_cell.length_a   1.000
_cell.length_b   1.000
_cell.length_c   1.000
_cell.angle_alpha   90.00
_cell.angle_beta   90.00
_cell.angle_gamma   90.00
#
_symmetry.space_group_name_H-M   'P 1'
#
loop_
_entity.id
_entity.type
_entity.pdbx_description
1 polymer ?
#
loop_
_entity_poly.entity_id
_entity_poly.type
_entity_poly.pdbx_seq_one_letter_code
_entity_poly.pdbx_strand_id
1 'polypeptide(L)'
;MMRLVAPGLLATFALLAAACGGDDGGDPTPTTGATASSPTLAATAASSATAAPTPTHPPATAADAALAAAAMKYNAIIRPATEPCSRDNPRGQPCAWLSSPAASAERGVLAIGVSAASGNGGFVAIYGRNGAGAWDLWFPTQNQSYHVWNLPADMAVCADGDGLNVRRAPGADSPIITLLKDTTRVRAEEFVLTAPASGEKQGTGWYRVSSPVEGWAHSSFLSDGKLNDCSLRDFQVKQ
;
A
#
# COMPACT_ATOMS: atom_id res chain seq x y z
N MET A 1 -18.85 7.52 -45.08
CA MET A 1 -20.07 6.72 -45.30
C MET A 1 -19.81 5.28 -44.86
N MET A 2 -20.30 4.88 -43.69
CA MET A 2 -20.85 3.54 -43.39
C MET A 2 -21.42 3.63 -41.97
N ARG A 3 -22.73 3.35 -41.85
CA ARG A 3 -23.51 3.34 -40.62
C ARG A 3 -23.45 1.96 -39.95
N LEU A 4 -24.05 1.92 -38.75
CA LEU A 4 -24.63 0.78 -38.00
C LEU A 4 -23.80 0.29 -36.80
N VAL A 5 -24.35 -0.03 -35.63
CA VAL A 5 -25.69 0.12 -34.99
C VAL A 5 -25.48 -0.19 -33.49
N ALA A 6 -26.16 0.51 -32.58
CA ALA A 6 -26.30 0.14 -31.17
C ALA A 6 -27.60 -0.68 -30.95
N PRO A 7 -27.66 -1.56 -29.94
CA PRO A 7 -28.45 -1.27 -28.73
C PRO A 7 -27.73 -1.77 -27.45
N GLY A 8 -27.90 -1.24 -26.24
CA GLY A 8 -29.10 -0.77 -25.57
C GLY A 8 -29.61 -1.85 -24.61
N LEU A 9 -29.29 -1.77 -23.30
CA LEU A 9 -30.08 -2.42 -22.24
C LEU A 9 -29.90 -1.69 -20.89
N LEU A 10 -30.96 -0.99 -20.48
CA LEU A 10 -31.19 -0.50 -19.13
C LEU A 10 -31.84 -1.62 -18.31
N ALA A 11 -31.37 -1.86 -17.09
CA ALA A 11 -32.09 -2.66 -16.11
C ALA A 11 -32.10 -1.93 -14.76
N THR A 12 -33.23 -1.28 -14.50
CA THR A 12 -33.69 -0.75 -13.22
C THR A 12 -34.06 -1.91 -12.30
N PHE A 13 -33.53 -1.94 -11.07
CA PHE A 13 -34.09 -2.77 -9.99
C PHE A 13 -34.62 -1.89 -8.86
N ALA A 14 -35.89 -2.14 -8.54
CA ALA A 14 -36.72 -1.38 -7.62
C ALA A 14 -36.46 -1.75 -6.16
N LEU A 15 -36.63 -0.76 -5.29
CA LEU A 15 -36.78 -0.87 -3.85
C LEU A 15 -37.99 -1.75 -3.49
N LEU A 16 -37.82 -2.64 -2.50
CA LEU A 16 -38.90 -3.14 -1.67
C LEU A 16 -38.60 -2.78 -0.20
N ALA A 17 -39.39 -1.86 0.32
CA ALA A 17 -39.63 -1.69 1.76
C ALA A 17 -40.95 -2.40 2.07
N ALA A 18 -40.95 -3.27 3.08
CA ALA A 18 -42.15 -3.80 3.71
C ALA A 18 -42.00 -3.66 5.22
N ALA A 19 -43.05 -3.13 5.82
CA ALA A 19 -43.16 -2.69 7.20
C ALA A 19 -43.92 -3.71 8.07
N CYS A 20 -43.86 -3.45 9.39
CA CYS A 20 -44.83 -3.77 10.44
C CYS A 20 -44.97 -5.23 10.92
N GLY A 21 -44.85 -5.37 12.25
CA GLY A 21 -45.37 -6.50 13.02
C GLY A 21 -44.78 -6.51 14.42
N GLY A 22 -45.43 -5.82 15.36
CA GLY A 22 -45.16 -5.92 16.80
C GLY A 22 -46.06 -6.95 17.48
N ASP A 23 -45.68 -7.35 18.69
CA ASP A 23 -46.50 -7.90 19.79
C ASP A 23 -45.57 -7.87 21.03
N ASP A 24 -45.83 -7.01 22.02
CA ASP A 24 -46.51 -7.33 23.29
C ASP A 24 -45.83 -8.51 24.04
N GLY A 25 -45.36 -8.43 25.27
CA GLY A 25 -45.68 -7.59 26.42
C GLY A 25 -45.42 -8.48 27.65
N GLY A 26 -44.76 -7.96 28.69
CA GLY A 26 -44.59 -8.74 29.92
C GLY A 26 -43.39 -8.35 30.76
N ASP A 27 -43.59 -7.38 31.64
CA ASP A 27 -42.87 -7.30 32.92
C ASP A 27 -43.94 -6.97 33.98
N PRO A 28 -43.90 -7.57 35.18
CA PRO A 28 -43.13 -6.91 36.23
C PRO A 28 -42.44 -7.84 37.26
N THR A 29 -41.17 -7.51 37.57
CA THR A 29 -40.59 -7.13 38.90
C THR A 29 -40.87 -8.00 40.16
N PRO A 30 -40.10 -7.84 41.26
CA PRO A 30 -38.66 -7.95 41.52
C PRO A 30 -38.36 -9.06 42.56
N THR A 31 -37.10 -9.46 42.76
CA THR A 31 -36.60 -9.81 44.12
C THR A 31 -35.08 -9.64 44.22
N THR A 32 -34.73 -8.92 45.26
CA THR A 32 -33.44 -8.62 45.88
C THR A 32 -32.53 -9.80 46.19
N GLY A 33 -31.22 -9.53 46.12
CA GLY A 33 -30.28 -9.92 47.16
C GLY A 33 -29.36 -11.09 46.84
N ALA A 34 -28.07 -10.82 46.71
CA ALA A 34 -27.05 -11.28 47.68
C ALA A 34 -25.65 -11.05 47.12
N THR A 35 -24.93 -10.16 47.79
CA THR A 35 -23.49 -10.02 47.75
C THR A 35 -22.84 -11.33 48.18
N ALA A 36 -21.98 -11.91 47.35
CA ALA A 36 -21.10 -13.00 47.76
C ALA A 36 -19.64 -12.61 47.45
N SER A 37 -18.95 -12.24 48.52
CA SER A 37 -17.53 -11.99 48.59
C SER A 37 -16.73 -13.19 48.08
N SER A 38 -15.89 -12.97 47.07
CA SER A 38 -14.87 -13.95 46.70
C SER A 38 -13.63 -13.74 47.58
N PRO A 39 -13.07 -14.78 48.21
CA PRO A 39 -11.87 -14.66 49.03
C PRO A 39 -10.64 -14.39 48.15
N THR A 40 -9.90 -13.35 48.51
CA THR A 40 -8.55 -13.07 48.03
C THR A 40 -7.61 -14.18 48.51
N LEU A 41 -7.29 -15.14 47.64
CA LEU A 41 -6.13 -16.00 47.81
C LEU A 41 -4.91 -15.31 47.21
N ALA A 42 -4.09 -14.73 48.09
CA ALA A 42 -2.74 -14.33 47.77
C ALA A 42 -1.90 -15.58 47.49
N ALA A 43 -1.65 -15.85 46.21
CA ALA A 43 -0.61 -16.77 45.77
C ALA A 43 0.55 -15.94 45.22
N THR A 44 1.53 -15.67 46.10
CA THR A 44 2.83 -15.12 45.73
C THR A 44 3.62 -16.20 44.99
N ALA A 45 3.30 -16.42 43.72
CA ALA A 45 4.17 -17.18 42.83
C ALA A 45 5.29 -16.24 42.38
N ALA A 46 6.46 -16.36 43.01
CA ALA A 46 7.69 -15.79 42.51
C ALA A 46 8.01 -16.49 41.18
N SER A 47 7.47 -15.94 40.09
CA SER A 47 7.83 -16.35 38.75
C SER A 47 9.27 -15.89 38.52
N SER A 48 10.22 -16.82 38.63
CA SER A 48 11.57 -16.63 38.11
C SER A 48 11.45 -16.48 36.59
N ALA A 49 11.13 -15.27 36.13
CA ALA A 49 11.25 -14.90 34.74
C ALA A 49 12.74 -14.92 34.40
N THR A 50 13.21 -16.04 33.86
CA THR A 50 14.45 -16.05 33.08
C THR A 50 14.27 -14.98 32.02
N ALA A 51 15.03 -13.88 32.14
CA ALA A 51 15.05 -12.83 31.13
C ALA A 51 15.38 -13.51 29.80
N ALA A 52 14.42 -13.46 28.85
CA ALA A 52 14.67 -13.89 27.50
C ALA A 52 15.90 -13.12 26.99
N PRO A 53 16.85 -13.78 26.31
CA PRO A 53 18.01 -13.09 25.77
C PRO A 53 17.52 -11.94 24.88
N THR A 54 17.92 -10.72 25.21
CA THR A 54 17.64 -9.56 24.38
C THR A 54 18.19 -9.86 22.99
N PRO A 55 17.36 -9.81 21.92
CA PRO A 55 17.86 -10.02 20.58
C PRO A 55 19.02 -9.04 20.34
N THR A 56 20.20 -9.59 20.03
CA THR A 56 21.45 -8.83 19.81
C THR A 56 21.39 -7.99 18.52
N HIS A 57 20.32 -8.10 17.75
CA HIS A 57 20.06 -7.24 16.60
C HIS A 57 18.97 -6.23 16.96
N PRO A 58 19.17 -4.92 16.69
CA PRO A 58 18.06 -3.98 16.69
C PRO A 58 16.94 -4.51 15.78
N PRO A 59 15.66 -4.24 16.09
CA PRO A 59 14.56 -4.66 15.23
C PRO A 59 14.81 -4.13 13.82
N ALA A 60 14.67 -5.00 12.81
CA ALA A 60 14.87 -4.62 11.42
C ALA A 60 13.95 -3.43 11.09
N THR A 61 14.53 -2.37 10.51
CA THR A 61 13.74 -1.21 10.09
C THR A 61 12.81 -1.58 8.94
N ALA A 62 11.82 -0.74 8.63
CA ALA A 62 10.97 -0.96 7.46
C ALA A 62 11.79 -1.02 6.16
N ALA A 63 12.88 -0.23 6.08
CA ALA A 63 13.80 -0.25 4.94
C ALA A 63 14.59 -1.56 4.85
N ASP A 64 15.07 -2.10 5.98
CA ASP A 64 15.76 -3.39 6.02
C ASP A 64 14.83 -4.52 5.58
N ALA A 65 13.58 -4.50 6.03
CA ALA A 65 12.56 -5.49 5.65
C ALA A 65 12.25 -5.45 4.14
N ALA A 66 12.08 -4.26 3.56
CA ALA A 66 11.87 -4.08 2.12
C ALA A 66 13.09 -4.56 1.31
N LEU A 67 14.30 -4.19 1.75
CA LEU A 67 15.55 -4.58 1.10
C LEU A 67 15.78 -6.09 1.17
N ALA A 68 15.47 -6.73 2.29
CA ALA A 68 15.49 -8.19 2.44
C ALA A 68 14.47 -8.88 1.52
N ALA A 69 13.25 -8.34 1.39
CA ALA A 69 12.26 -8.87 0.46
C ALA A 69 12.76 -8.82 -0.99
N ALA A 70 13.40 -7.73 -1.40
CA ALA A 70 14.00 -7.63 -2.72
C ALA A 70 15.19 -8.57 -2.93
N ALA A 71 16.07 -8.67 -1.94
CA ALA A 71 17.19 -9.59 -1.97
C ALA A 71 16.73 -11.04 -2.15
N MET A 72 15.68 -11.46 -1.43
CA MET A 72 15.07 -12.77 -1.60
C MET A 72 14.47 -12.95 -3.00
N LYS A 73 13.65 -11.99 -3.47
CA LYS A 73 12.98 -12.10 -4.78
C LYS A 73 13.97 -12.25 -5.94
N TYR A 74 15.09 -11.53 -5.90
CA TYR A 74 16.06 -11.50 -6.98
C TYR A 74 17.30 -12.38 -6.74
N ASN A 75 17.31 -13.15 -5.64
CA ASN A 75 18.48 -13.92 -5.20
C ASN A 75 19.76 -13.05 -5.15
N ALA A 76 19.60 -11.82 -4.65
CA ALA A 76 20.61 -10.77 -4.66
C ALA A 76 21.34 -10.66 -3.32
N ILE A 77 22.60 -10.21 -3.36
CA ILE A 77 23.34 -9.81 -2.18
C ILE A 77 23.04 -8.34 -1.85
N ILE A 78 22.82 -8.04 -0.58
CA ILE A 78 22.61 -6.65 -0.14
C ILE A 78 23.96 -5.94 -0.05
N ARG A 79 24.08 -4.76 -0.65
CA ARG A 79 25.31 -3.96 -0.65
C ARG A 79 24.99 -2.46 -0.69
N PRO A 80 25.83 -1.58 -0.12
CA PRO A 80 25.71 -0.14 -0.36
C PRO A 80 25.88 0.20 -1.84
N ALA A 81 25.16 1.21 -2.33
CA ALA A 81 25.26 1.68 -3.72
C ALA A 81 26.68 2.14 -4.12
N THR A 82 27.49 2.53 -3.13
CA THR A 82 28.86 3.03 -3.30
C THR A 82 29.89 1.94 -3.52
N GLU A 83 29.52 0.66 -3.38
CA GLU A 83 30.44 -0.46 -3.57
C GLU A 83 30.11 -1.25 -4.85
N PRO A 84 31.11 -1.64 -5.64
CA PRO A 84 30.88 -2.40 -6.86
C PRO A 84 30.29 -3.79 -6.56
N CYS A 85 29.28 -4.19 -7.33
CA CYS A 85 28.59 -5.47 -7.12
C CYS A 85 29.49 -6.71 -7.34
N SER A 86 30.56 -6.57 -8.12
CA SER A 86 31.53 -7.63 -8.40
C SER A 86 32.46 -7.94 -7.24
N ARG A 87 32.61 -7.02 -6.27
CA ARG A 87 33.50 -7.20 -5.13
C ARG A 87 32.99 -8.33 -4.22
N ASP A 88 33.85 -9.24 -3.82
CA ASP A 88 33.53 -10.33 -2.88
C ASP A 88 32.29 -11.14 -3.28
N ASN A 89 32.02 -11.26 -4.59
CA ASN A 89 30.84 -11.90 -5.16
C ASN A 89 31.24 -13.03 -6.14
N PRO A 90 31.85 -14.12 -5.65
CA PRO A 90 32.38 -15.20 -6.48
C PRO A 90 31.29 -15.99 -7.23
N ARG A 91 30.03 -15.89 -6.79
CA ARG A 91 28.88 -16.54 -7.43
C ARG A 91 28.21 -15.67 -8.50
N GLY A 92 28.69 -14.44 -8.70
CA GLY A 92 28.12 -13.51 -9.68
C GLY A 92 26.64 -13.20 -9.42
N GLN A 93 26.19 -13.18 -8.17
CA GLN A 93 24.79 -12.90 -7.81
C GLN A 93 24.47 -11.42 -8.08
N PRO A 94 23.22 -11.07 -8.42
CA PRO A 94 22.81 -9.68 -8.48
C PRO A 94 23.04 -8.97 -7.14
N CYS A 95 23.11 -7.64 -7.15
CA CYS A 95 23.13 -6.84 -5.92
C CYS A 95 21.84 -6.06 -5.77
N ALA A 96 21.44 -5.83 -4.52
CA ALA A 96 20.34 -4.95 -4.15
C ALA A 96 20.80 -3.85 -3.18
N TRP A 97 20.32 -2.63 -3.37
CA TRP A 97 20.63 -1.47 -2.53
C TRP A 97 19.45 -0.51 -2.42
N LEU A 98 19.43 0.32 -1.38
CA LEU A 98 18.44 1.39 -1.27
C LEU A 98 18.65 2.45 -2.34
N SER A 99 17.65 2.68 -3.19
CA SER A 99 17.65 3.69 -4.25
C SER A 99 16.80 4.93 -3.91
N SER A 100 16.12 4.92 -2.77
CA SER A 100 15.38 6.05 -2.19
C SER A 100 15.71 6.23 -0.70
N PRO A 101 15.41 7.40 -0.10
CA PRO A 101 15.59 7.60 1.33
C PRO A 101 14.82 6.58 2.18
N ALA A 102 15.46 6.04 3.21
CA ALA A 102 14.88 5.04 4.12
C ALA A 102 13.58 5.53 4.80
N ALA A 103 13.43 6.85 5.01
CA ALA A 103 12.22 7.45 5.58
C ALA A 103 10.94 7.17 4.77
N SER A 104 11.05 6.86 3.46
CA SER A 104 9.89 6.48 2.65
C SER A 104 9.37 5.08 3.02
N ALA A 105 10.24 4.19 3.54
CA ALA A 105 9.83 2.86 3.96
C ALA A 105 8.79 2.91 5.10
N GLU A 106 8.95 3.86 6.02
CA GLU A 106 7.98 4.08 7.11
C GLU A 106 6.60 4.52 6.58
N ARG A 107 6.57 5.07 5.37
CA ARG A 107 5.35 5.47 4.65
C ARG A 107 4.85 4.39 3.69
N GLY A 108 5.44 3.20 3.72
CA GLY A 108 4.94 2.01 3.03
C GLY A 108 5.38 1.85 1.58
N VAL A 109 6.36 2.63 1.09
CA VAL A 109 6.90 2.48 -0.27
C VAL A 109 8.41 2.73 -0.30
N LEU A 110 9.14 1.97 -1.11
CA LEU A 110 10.59 2.10 -1.22
C LEU A 110 11.11 1.71 -2.60
N ALA A 111 12.08 2.45 -3.11
CA ALA A 111 12.81 2.12 -4.33
C ALA A 111 14.09 1.37 -3.99
N ILE A 112 14.28 0.22 -4.62
CA ILE A 112 15.43 -0.67 -4.44
C ILE A 112 16.12 -0.82 -5.78
N GLY A 113 17.38 -0.40 -5.87
CA GLY A 113 18.20 -0.63 -7.05
C GLY A 113 18.61 -2.10 -7.10
N VAL A 114 18.57 -2.68 -8.30
CA VAL A 114 19.01 -4.06 -8.57
C VAL A 114 19.93 -4.03 -9.79
N SER A 115 21.09 -4.68 -9.71
CA SER A 115 22.02 -4.80 -10.84
C SER A 115 22.64 -6.18 -10.92
N ALA A 116 23.05 -6.57 -12.13
CA ALA A 116 23.86 -7.76 -12.33
C ALA A 116 25.27 -7.58 -11.73
N ALA A 117 25.90 -8.67 -11.31
CA ALA A 117 27.27 -8.66 -10.78
C ALA A 117 28.31 -8.04 -11.73
N SER A 118 28.09 -8.20 -13.04
CA SER A 118 28.95 -7.65 -14.08
C SER A 118 28.88 -6.13 -14.20
N GLY A 119 27.89 -5.48 -13.55
CA GLY A 119 27.56 -4.08 -13.77
C GLY A 119 26.81 -3.81 -15.08
N ASN A 120 26.67 -4.83 -15.94
CA ASN A 120 25.94 -4.73 -17.20
C ASN A 120 24.46 -5.03 -16.95
N GLY A 121 23.66 -3.97 -16.91
CA GLY A 121 22.22 -4.07 -16.68
C GLY A 121 21.84 -3.85 -15.23
N GLY A 122 20.74 -3.12 -15.05
CA GLY A 122 20.16 -2.84 -13.75
C GLY A 122 18.81 -2.16 -13.93
N PHE A 123 18.03 -2.15 -12.86
CA PHE A 123 16.72 -1.53 -12.82
C PHE A 123 16.42 -1.11 -11.38
N VAL A 124 15.38 -0.31 -11.21
CA VAL A 124 14.84 0.05 -9.92
C VAL A 124 13.56 -0.75 -9.71
N ALA A 125 13.51 -1.53 -8.63
CA ALA A 125 12.32 -2.22 -8.18
C ALA A 125 11.62 -1.38 -7.11
N ILE A 126 10.38 -0.99 -7.38
CA ILE A 126 9.54 -0.26 -6.43
C ILE A 126 8.76 -1.29 -5.61
N TYR A 127 8.97 -1.28 -4.30
CA TYR A 127 8.29 -2.15 -3.35
C TYR A 127 7.26 -1.36 -2.57
N GLY A 128 6.13 -2.00 -2.28
CA GLY A 128 5.09 -1.46 -1.41
C GLY A 128 4.83 -2.39 -0.24
N ARG A 129 4.53 -1.81 0.93
CA ARG A 129 4.11 -2.54 2.12
C ARG A 129 2.61 -2.79 2.03
N ASN A 130 2.20 -4.04 2.19
CA ASN A 130 0.79 -4.41 2.22
C ASN A 130 0.17 -4.23 3.62
N GLY A 131 -1.14 -4.44 3.74
CA GLY A 131 -1.88 -4.29 5.00
C GLY A 131 -1.45 -5.26 6.12
N ALA A 132 -0.77 -6.36 5.78
CA ALA A 132 -0.19 -7.30 6.74
C ALA A 132 1.26 -6.95 7.13
N GLY A 133 1.83 -5.88 6.56
CA GLY A 133 3.20 -5.44 6.83
C GLY A 133 4.26 -6.12 5.96
N ALA A 134 3.88 -7.04 5.07
CA ALA A 134 4.83 -7.66 4.14
C ALA A 134 5.13 -6.73 2.95
N TRP A 135 6.33 -6.88 2.39
CA TRP A 135 6.83 -6.06 1.29
C TRP A 135 6.83 -6.87 0.01
N ASP A 136 6.10 -6.40 -0.99
CA ASP A 136 6.02 -7.03 -2.29
C ASP A 136 6.36 -6.05 -3.41
N LEU A 137 6.77 -6.59 -4.56
CA LEU A 137 7.05 -5.79 -5.74
C LEU A 137 5.76 -5.09 -6.19
N TRP A 138 5.79 -3.76 -6.28
CA TRP A 138 4.76 -2.98 -6.93
C TRP A 138 5.01 -2.91 -8.43
N PHE A 139 6.18 -2.44 -8.87
CA PHE A 139 6.61 -2.52 -10.26
C PHE A 139 8.13 -2.33 -10.39
N PRO A 140 8.77 -2.91 -11.42
CA PRO A 140 10.12 -2.57 -11.80
C PRO A 140 10.13 -1.45 -12.87
N THR A 141 11.18 -0.65 -12.91
CA THR A 141 11.39 0.34 -13.97
C THR A 141 12.87 0.57 -14.27
N GLN A 142 13.18 0.86 -15.53
CA GLN A 142 14.45 1.46 -15.98
C GLN A 142 14.27 2.89 -16.47
N ASN A 143 13.02 3.33 -16.58
CA ASN A 143 12.60 4.60 -17.16
C ASN A 143 12.03 5.51 -16.07
N GLN A 144 11.83 6.77 -16.44
CA GLN A 144 11.03 7.69 -15.66
C GLN A 144 9.62 7.10 -15.41
N SER A 145 9.07 7.30 -14.22
CA SER A 145 7.74 6.85 -13.84
C SER A 145 6.91 8.03 -13.40
N TYR A 146 5.59 7.95 -13.62
CA TYR A 146 4.64 8.92 -13.07
C TYR A 146 4.27 8.62 -11.61
N HIS A 147 4.58 7.43 -11.11
CA HIS A 147 4.37 7.08 -9.71
C HIS A 147 5.41 7.75 -8.80
N VAL A 148 5.03 7.99 -7.55
CA VAL A 148 5.92 8.57 -6.54
C VAL A 148 6.18 7.58 -5.41
N TRP A 149 7.44 7.37 -5.08
CA TRP A 149 7.89 6.53 -3.96
C TRP A 149 8.69 7.29 -2.90
N ASN A 150 8.99 8.58 -3.14
CA ASN A 150 9.60 9.45 -2.14
C ASN A 150 8.48 10.24 -1.44
N LEU A 151 7.92 9.67 -0.36
CA LEU A 151 6.83 10.28 0.38
C LEU A 151 7.34 11.07 1.60
N PRO A 152 6.67 12.17 2.00
CA PRO A 152 5.44 12.72 1.41
C PRO A 152 5.70 13.57 0.17
N ALA A 153 4.73 13.60 -0.76
CA ALA A 153 4.90 14.27 -2.06
C ALA A 153 3.60 14.89 -2.59
N ASP A 154 3.74 15.89 -3.45
CA ASP A 154 2.62 16.47 -4.18
C ASP A 154 2.39 15.69 -5.48
N MET A 155 1.13 15.44 -5.79
CA MET A 155 0.69 14.72 -6.98
C MET A 155 -0.45 15.48 -7.65
N ALA A 156 -0.75 15.14 -8.91
CA ALA A 156 -1.91 15.65 -9.63
C ALA A 156 -2.84 14.49 -10.02
N VAL A 157 -4.15 14.74 -9.97
CA VAL A 157 -5.16 13.82 -10.48
C VAL A 157 -5.09 13.73 -12.00
N CYS A 158 -4.98 12.52 -12.52
CA CYS A 158 -4.95 12.20 -13.94
C CYS A 158 -5.86 10.99 -14.18
N ALA A 159 -7.14 11.24 -14.45
CA ALA A 159 -8.17 10.21 -14.54
C ALA A 159 -8.99 10.35 -15.83
N ASP A 160 -8.34 10.74 -16.93
CA ASP A 160 -8.92 10.77 -18.28
C ASP A 160 -10.22 11.60 -18.40
N GLY A 161 -10.41 12.60 -17.52
CA GLY A 161 -11.60 13.43 -17.45
C GLY A 161 -12.70 12.91 -16.52
N ASP A 162 -12.62 11.67 -16.03
CA ASP A 162 -13.63 11.08 -15.13
C ASP A 162 -13.46 11.57 -13.68
N GLY A 163 -12.28 12.08 -13.34
CA GLY A 163 -11.90 12.42 -11.99
C GLY A 163 -11.57 11.20 -11.12
N LEU A 164 -11.12 11.46 -9.90
CA LEU A 164 -10.61 10.46 -8.97
C LEU A 164 -11.46 10.36 -7.72
N ASN A 165 -12.02 9.18 -7.50
CA ASN A 165 -12.69 8.84 -6.26
C ASN A 165 -11.68 8.75 -5.11
N VAL A 166 -11.88 9.58 -4.08
CA VAL A 166 -11.20 9.48 -2.80
C VAL A 166 -12.08 8.66 -1.86
N ARG A 167 -11.50 7.65 -1.20
CA ARG A 167 -12.24 6.64 -0.42
C ARG A 167 -11.83 6.61 1.05
N ARG A 168 -12.67 6.04 1.90
CA ARG A 168 -12.42 5.95 3.36
C ARG A 168 -11.28 5.01 3.73
N ALA A 169 -11.06 3.96 2.94
CA ALA A 169 -10.00 2.97 3.11
C ALA A 169 -9.43 2.60 1.73
N PRO A 170 -8.22 2.01 1.65
CA PRO A 170 -7.68 1.55 0.37
C PRO A 170 -8.52 0.39 -0.17
N GLY A 171 -9.03 0.51 -1.39
CA GLY A 171 -9.80 -0.54 -2.07
C GLY A 171 -11.00 -0.01 -2.86
N ALA A 172 -11.32 -0.69 -3.97
CA ALA A 172 -12.39 -0.30 -4.87
C ALA A 172 -13.79 -0.41 -4.24
N ASP A 173 -13.95 -1.27 -3.23
CA ASP A 173 -15.22 -1.49 -2.53
C ASP A 173 -15.40 -0.56 -1.32
N SER A 174 -14.39 0.24 -0.97
CA SER A 174 -14.47 1.18 0.16
C SER A 174 -15.39 2.36 -0.16
N PRO A 175 -16.20 2.88 0.79
CA PRO A 175 -17.07 4.02 0.55
C PRO A 175 -16.32 5.24 -0.02
N ILE A 176 -16.91 5.85 -1.05
CA ILE A 176 -16.41 7.10 -1.65
C ILE A 176 -16.72 8.26 -0.68
N ILE A 177 -15.70 9.08 -0.41
CA ILE A 177 -15.80 10.33 0.35
C ILE A 177 -16.16 11.46 -0.61
N THR A 178 -15.41 11.58 -1.71
CA THR A 178 -15.57 12.65 -2.70
C THR A 178 -14.96 12.23 -4.04
N LEU A 179 -15.25 13.01 -5.08
CA LEU A 179 -14.64 12.93 -6.40
C LEU A 179 -13.78 14.18 -6.62
N LEU A 180 -12.48 14.00 -6.85
CA LEU A 180 -11.57 15.07 -7.24
C LEU A 180 -11.52 15.18 -8.76
N LYS A 181 -11.56 16.40 -9.30
CA LYS A 181 -11.45 16.63 -10.74
C LYS A 181 -10.01 16.39 -11.21
N ASP A 182 -9.83 16.07 -12.49
CA ASP A 182 -8.51 16.04 -13.11
C ASP A 182 -7.75 17.35 -12.88
N THR A 183 -6.42 17.22 -12.82
CA THR A 183 -5.43 18.27 -12.48
C THR A 183 -5.52 18.80 -11.05
N THR A 184 -6.48 18.36 -10.23
CA THR A 184 -6.50 18.69 -8.79
C THR A 184 -5.19 18.23 -8.16
N ARG A 185 -4.53 19.14 -7.44
CA ARG A 185 -3.31 18.81 -6.68
C ARG A 185 -3.67 18.14 -5.37
N VAL A 186 -2.97 17.06 -5.05
CA VAL A 186 -3.13 16.32 -3.80
C VAL A 186 -1.80 16.15 -3.10
N ARG A 187 -1.85 15.99 -1.78
CA ARG A 187 -0.67 15.65 -0.97
C ARG A 187 -0.72 14.18 -0.58
N ALA A 188 0.18 13.36 -1.12
CA ALA A 188 0.32 11.96 -0.75
C ALA A 188 1.26 11.80 0.47
N GLU A 189 0.80 11.08 1.49
CA GLU A 189 1.51 10.91 2.76
C GLU A 189 2.00 9.49 2.97
N GLU A 190 1.20 8.50 2.59
CA GLU A 190 1.48 7.07 2.80
C GLU A 190 1.05 6.28 1.57
N PHE A 191 1.55 5.06 1.47
CA PHE A 191 1.20 4.11 0.43
C PHE A 191 0.93 2.73 1.02
N VAL A 192 -0.10 2.07 0.50
CA VAL A 192 -0.39 0.66 0.79
C VAL A 192 -0.51 -0.10 -0.52
N LEU A 193 0.21 -1.21 -0.61
CA LEU A 193 0.07 -2.16 -1.70
C LEU A 193 -1.10 -3.10 -1.41
N THR A 194 -2.06 -3.17 -2.33
CA THR A 194 -3.24 -4.04 -2.20
C THR A 194 -3.19 -5.26 -3.13
N ALA A 195 -2.39 -5.22 -4.18
CA ALA A 195 -2.05 -6.39 -4.98
C ALA A 195 -0.60 -6.31 -5.47
N PRO A 196 0.22 -7.36 -5.33
CA PRO A 196 1.58 -7.37 -5.85
C PRO A 196 1.59 -7.43 -7.38
N ALA A 197 2.71 -7.06 -7.97
CA ALA A 197 2.98 -7.29 -9.39
C ALA A 197 2.88 -8.78 -9.73
N SER A 198 2.33 -9.09 -10.91
CA SER A 198 2.18 -10.47 -11.40
C SER A 198 2.48 -10.55 -12.89
N GLY A 199 3.51 -11.32 -13.25
CA GLY A 199 4.02 -11.35 -14.62
C GLY A 199 4.40 -9.95 -15.10
N GLU A 200 3.81 -9.52 -16.21
CA GLU A 200 4.00 -8.19 -16.80
C GLU A 200 3.10 -7.12 -16.17
N LYS A 201 2.10 -7.52 -15.38
CA LYS A 201 1.16 -6.60 -14.75
C LYS A 201 1.77 -5.97 -13.50
N GLN A 202 1.79 -4.64 -13.48
CA GLN A 202 2.12 -3.87 -12.27
C GLN A 202 1.13 -4.16 -11.14
N GLY A 203 1.63 -4.10 -9.91
CA GLY A 203 0.80 -4.20 -8.72
C GLY A 203 -0.17 -3.04 -8.59
N THR A 204 -1.12 -3.21 -7.68
CA THR A 204 -2.12 -2.19 -7.36
C THR A 204 -1.84 -1.63 -5.98
N GLY A 205 -1.87 -0.31 -5.86
CA GLY A 205 -1.67 0.36 -4.58
C GLY A 205 -2.49 1.64 -4.46
N TRP A 206 -2.50 2.16 -3.24
CA TRP A 206 -3.32 3.29 -2.86
C TRP A 206 -2.48 4.27 -2.05
N TYR A 207 -2.57 5.55 -2.39
CA TYR A 207 -1.97 6.62 -1.60
C TYR A 207 -2.99 7.13 -0.59
N ARG A 208 -2.57 7.30 0.67
CA ARG A 208 -3.28 8.15 1.63
C ARG A 208 -2.99 9.59 1.25
N VAL A 209 -4.02 10.33 0.88
CA VAL A 209 -3.95 11.76 0.59
C VAL A 209 -4.43 12.57 1.79
N SER A 210 -3.78 13.70 2.08
CA SER A 210 -4.10 14.59 3.21
C SER A 210 -4.71 15.93 2.80
N SER A 211 -4.64 16.27 1.51
CA SER A 211 -5.15 17.52 0.94
C SER A 211 -5.57 17.29 -0.52
N PRO A 212 -6.64 17.95 -1.02
CA PRO A 212 -7.51 18.90 -0.31
C PRO A 212 -8.54 18.21 0.62
N VAL A 213 -8.65 16.89 0.51
CA VAL A 213 -9.53 16.04 1.34
C VAL A 213 -8.71 14.85 1.80
N GLU A 214 -8.90 14.44 3.05
CA GLU A 214 -8.26 13.24 3.58
C GLU A 214 -8.96 11.97 3.10
N GLY A 215 -8.19 11.00 2.63
CA GLY A 215 -8.69 9.68 2.25
C GLY A 215 -7.69 8.87 1.43
N TRP A 216 -8.17 7.87 0.71
CA TRP A 216 -7.36 6.97 -0.11
C TRP A 216 -7.67 7.12 -1.59
N ALA A 217 -6.62 7.28 -2.38
CA ALA A 217 -6.67 7.48 -3.82
C ALA A 217 -5.89 6.37 -4.53
N HIS A 218 -6.47 5.81 -5.58
CA HIS A 218 -5.85 4.72 -6.34
C HIS A 218 -4.65 5.25 -7.14
N SER A 219 -3.52 4.54 -7.10
CA SER A 219 -2.22 5.03 -7.60
C SER A 219 -2.16 5.26 -9.10
N SER A 220 -2.94 4.53 -9.90
CA SER A 220 -2.96 4.66 -11.38
C SER A 220 -3.55 5.98 -11.90
N PHE A 221 -4.22 6.75 -11.03
CA PHE A 221 -4.88 8.00 -11.38
C PHE A 221 -4.18 9.23 -10.79
N LEU A 222 -2.96 9.04 -10.28
CA LEU A 222 -2.15 10.10 -9.72
C LEU A 222 -0.80 10.12 -10.43
N SER A 223 -0.38 11.31 -10.85
CA SER A 223 0.93 11.57 -11.47
C SER A 223 1.79 12.41 -10.54
N ASP A 224 3.11 12.19 -10.54
CA ASP A 224 4.08 13.02 -9.82
C ASP A 224 3.85 14.50 -10.15
N GLY A 225 3.63 15.30 -9.11
CA GLY A 225 3.32 16.71 -9.26
C GLY A 225 4.40 17.50 -10.00
N LYS A 226 5.65 17.00 -10.01
CA LYS A 226 6.79 17.60 -10.71
C LYS A 226 6.69 17.51 -12.24
N LEU A 227 5.92 16.55 -12.77
CA LEU A 227 5.75 16.38 -14.21
C LEU A 227 4.86 17.46 -14.84
N ASN A 228 4.06 18.14 -14.02
CA ASN A 228 3.13 19.21 -14.41
C ASN A 228 2.08 18.87 -15.47
N ASP A 229 2.00 17.61 -15.93
CA ASP A 229 0.94 17.09 -16.78
C ASP A 229 0.68 15.58 -16.56
N CYS A 230 -0.29 15.03 -17.31
CA CYS A 230 -0.67 13.62 -17.27
C CYS A 230 -0.02 12.78 -18.38
N SER A 231 0.81 13.38 -19.24
CA SER A 231 1.26 12.77 -20.50
C SER A 231 2.04 11.47 -20.28
N LEU A 232 2.91 11.43 -19.26
CA LEU A 232 3.69 10.23 -18.95
C LEU A 232 2.81 9.08 -18.48
N ARG A 233 1.79 9.38 -17.64
CA ARG A 233 0.82 8.39 -17.19
C ARG A 233 -0.01 7.88 -18.38
N ASP A 234 -0.51 8.77 -19.22
CA ASP A 234 -1.33 8.42 -20.38
C ASP A 234 -0.56 7.60 -21.42
N PHE A 235 0.74 7.81 -21.54
CA PHE A 235 1.62 7.01 -22.37
C PHE A 235 1.88 5.62 -21.77
N GLN A 236 2.19 5.54 -20.47
CA GLN A 236 2.57 4.29 -19.81
C GLN A 236 1.38 3.36 -19.55
N VAL A 237 0.16 3.88 -19.40
CA VAL A 237 -1.05 3.06 -19.22
C VAL A 237 -1.54 2.43 -20.53
N LYS A 238 -1.07 2.92 -21.69
CA LYS A 238 -1.45 2.40 -23.02
C LYS A 238 -0.51 1.32 -23.57
N GLN A 239 0.60 1.04 -22.88
CA GLN A 239 1.54 -0.03 -23.24
C GLN A 239 1.15 -1.33 -22.58
#